data_AF-A0A535K6F3-F1
#
_entry.id   AF-A0A535K6F3-F1
#
_cell.length_a   1.000
_cell.length_b   1.000
_cell.length_c   1.000
_cell.angle_alpha   90.00
_cell.angle_beta   90.00
_cell.angle_gamma   90.00
#
_symmetry.space_group_name_H-M   'P 1'
#
loop_
_entity.id
_entity.type
_entity.pdbx_description
1 polymer ?
#
loop_
_entity_poly.entity_id
_entity_poly.type
_entity_poly.pdbx_seq_one_letter_code
_entity_poly.pdbx_strand_id
1 'polypeptide(L)'
;MVFRQYHSPVNLSTRERQLLTTLVVLLIVLVTFQLLADITEILSRVADVVIIFVAAWAVSYLLSPLVNRIDQRTPLNRALSVVVVYIGIAFVLAGTLALAVPGLVNQLNDLIVRAPEYGDRAAREVVALQQRLEGAGVPVNVTDLYGQVPAKLSQIAGEIAADALGFVSATANVLFNFTLVLIIAFIMLIDGDQLWRRFIAALSPELRSEAELLRQSADRSFGGFIRGSLILGLIYGVATLAILVPLGVPFAGVLAVLSGLTMIIPFFGPIIAEIPVLAVTLLGAPDVFIWVL
;
A
#
# COMPACT_ATOMS: atom_id res chain seq x y z
N MET A 1 -58.92 42.23 35.57
CA MET A 1 -58.80 40.76 35.65
C MET A 1 -57.32 40.40 35.64
N VAL A 2 -56.80 39.87 36.75
CA VAL A 2 -55.38 39.57 36.97
C VAL A 2 -55.15 38.09 36.69
N PHE A 3 -54.45 37.74 35.60
CA PHE A 3 -53.98 36.37 35.36
C PHE A 3 -52.63 36.17 36.07
N ARG A 4 -52.66 35.55 37.26
CA ARG A 4 -51.46 34.98 37.91
C ARG A 4 -51.01 33.77 37.11
N GLN A 5 -49.87 33.87 36.43
CA GLN A 5 -49.20 32.71 35.84
C GLN A 5 -48.70 31.78 36.94
N TYR A 6 -49.37 30.63 37.12
CA TYR A 6 -48.90 29.51 37.93
C TYR A 6 -47.78 28.78 37.16
N HIS A 7 -46.56 29.29 37.25
CA HIS A 7 -45.38 28.45 37.03
C HIS A 7 -44.95 27.94 38.40
N SER A 8 -45.49 26.80 38.82
CA SER A 8 -44.99 26.10 40.01
C SER A 8 -43.54 25.68 39.74
N PRO A 9 -42.54 26.23 40.44
CA PRO A 9 -41.16 25.81 40.26
C PRO A 9 -41.06 24.34 40.68
N VAL A 10 -40.66 23.46 39.76
CA VAL A 10 -40.44 22.05 40.05
C VAL A 10 -39.36 21.98 41.14
N ASN A 11 -39.76 21.60 42.35
CA ASN A 11 -38.90 21.63 43.53
C ASN A 11 -38.10 20.32 43.61
N LEU A 12 -37.13 20.17 42.70
CA LEU A 12 -36.23 19.01 42.66
C LEU A 12 -35.30 19.02 43.88
N SER A 13 -35.20 17.89 44.56
CA SER A 13 -34.20 17.66 45.60
C SER A 13 -32.77 17.75 45.01
N THR A 14 -31.79 18.07 45.86
CA THR A 14 -30.38 18.19 45.42
C THR A 14 -29.87 16.94 44.72
N ARG A 15 -30.32 15.74 45.14
CA ARG A 15 -29.99 14.46 44.52
C ARG A 15 -30.60 14.32 43.12
N GLU A 16 -31.86 14.68 42.94
CA GLU A 16 -32.53 14.62 41.63
C GLU A 16 -31.89 15.58 40.64
N ARG A 17 -31.49 16.79 41.08
CA ARG A 17 -30.74 17.73 40.22
C ARG A 17 -29.39 17.15 39.81
N GLN A 18 -28.65 16.54 40.73
CA GLN A 18 -27.36 15.91 40.42
C GLN A 18 -27.52 14.74 39.44
N LEU A 19 -28.53 13.90 39.62
CA LEU A 19 -28.84 12.79 38.71
C LEU A 19 -29.22 13.31 37.32
N LEU A 20 -30.10 14.31 37.23
CA LEU A 20 -30.48 14.92 35.95
C LEU A 20 -29.29 15.57 35.26
N THR A 21 -28.45 16.33 35.97
CA THR A 21 -27.24 16.91 35.37
C THR A 21 -26.28 15.83 34.89
N THR A 22 -26.09 14.75 35.67
CA THR A 22 -25.21 13.64 35.27
C THR A 22 -25.77 12.93 34.04
N LEU A 23 -27.07 12.65 33.99
CA LEU A 23 -27.74 12.03 32.84
C LEU A 23 -27.67 12.93 31.60
N VAL A 24 -27.87 14.25 31.74
CA VAL A 24 -27.75 15.20 30.63
C VAL A 24 -26.31 15.27 30.13
N VAL A 25 -25.32 15.32 31.02
CA VAL A 25 -23.90 15.31 30.64
C VAL A 25 -23.54 14.02 29.93
N LEU A 26 -23.96 12.86 30.46
CA LEU A 26 -23.74 11.55 29.83
C LEU A 26 -24.41 11.47 28.44
N LEU A 27 -25.63 11.99 28.30
CA LEU A 27 -26.33 12.05 27.02
C LEU A 27 -25.57 12.93 26.01
N ILE A 28 -25.09 14.11 26.41
CA ILE A 28 -24.32 15.01 25.54
C ILE A 28 -23.01 14.34 25.11
N VAL A 29 -22.31 13.67 26.02
CA VAL A 29 -21.07 12.93 25.71
C VAL A 29 -21.36 11.81 24.71
N LEU A 30 -22.42 11.02 24.93
CA LEU A 30 -22.81 9.93 24.05
C LEU A 30 -23.19 10.44 22.64
N VAL A 31 -24.00 11.50 22.56
CA VAL A 31 -24.38 12.11 21.27
C VAL A 31 -23.14 12.66 20.55
N THR A 32 -22.22 13.31 21.28
CA THR A 32 -20.99 13.83 20.70
C THR A 32 -20.11 12.71 20.14
N PHE A 33 -19.97 11.61 20.88
CA PHE A 33 -19.20 10.45 20.43
C PHE A 33 -19.83 9.82 19.18
N GLN A 34 -21.17 9.71 19.14
CA GLN A 34 -21.87 9.20 17.96
C GLN A 34 -21.69 10.12 16.75
N LEU A 35 -21.84 11.43 16.92
CA LEU A 35 -21.61 12.40 15.83
C LEU A 35 -20.17 12.34 15.30
N LEU A 36 -19.18 12.20 16.18
CA LEU A 36 -17.79 12.02 15.77
C LEU A 36 -17.60 10.73 14.97
N ALA A 37 -18.20 9.61 15.41
CA ALA A 37 -18.16 8.34 14.69
C ALA A 37 -18.78 8.47 13.28
N ASP A 38 -19.96 9.07 13.17
CA ASP A 38 -20.66 9.26 11.90
C ASP A 38 -19.86 10.18 10.96
N ILE A 39 -19.27 11.27 11.49
CA ILE A 39 -18.39 12.16 10.71
C ILE A 39 -17.15 11.38 10.22
N THR A 40 -16.51 10.57 11.07
CA THR A 40 -15.35 9.78 10.66
C THR A 40 -15.70 8.76 9.59
N GLU A 41 -16.88 8.14 9.64
CA GLU A 41 -17.34 7.20 8.62
C GLU A 41 -17.64 7.88 7.29
N ILE A 42 -18.26 9.06 7.31
CA ILE A 42 -18.48 9.85 6.09
C ILE A 42 -17.14 10.28 5.50
N LEU A 43 -16.22 10.77 6.33
CA LEU A 43 -14.89 11.18 5.90
C LEU A 43 -14.10 10.01 5.31
N SER A 44 -14.20 8.79 5.87
CA SER A 44 -13.51 7.62 5.32
C SER A 44 -14.06 7.23 3.94
N ARG A 45 -15.38 7.24 3.76
CA ARG A 45 -16.01 6.97 2.46
C ARG A 45 -15.61 8.00 1.41
N VAL A 46 -15.54 9.29 1.79
CA VAL A 46 -15.06 10.35 0.89
C VAL A 46 -13.57 10.17 0.58
N ALA A 47 -12.75 9.83 1.58
CA ALA A 47 -11.33 9.57 1.40
C ALA A 47 -11.09 8.43 0.40
N ASP A 48 -11.83 7.33 0.48
CA ASP A 48 -11.72 6.21 -0.46
C ASP A 48 -11.97 6.64 -1.91
N VAL A 49 -13.04 7.42 -2.14
CA VAL A 49 -13.34 7.98 -3.46
C VAL A 49 -12.22 8.92 -3.91
N VAL A 50 -11.76 9.82 -3.04
CA VAL A 50 -10.66 10.75 -3.35
C VAL A 50 -9.39 9.99 -3.72
N ILE A 51 -9.06 8.89 -3.01
CA ILE A 51 -7.90 8.04 -3.32
C ILE A 51 -8.03 7.44 -4.72
N ILE A 52 -9.22 6.97 -5.12
CA ILE A 52 -9.45 6.46 -6.48
C ILE A 52 -9.19 7.56 -7.53
N PHE A 53 -9.68 8.78 -7.31
CA PHE A 53 -9.43 9.91 -8.22
C PHE A 53 -7.95 10.30 -8.27
N VAL A 54 -7.26 10.34 -7.13
CA VAL A 54 -5.83 10.64 -7.05
C VAL A 54 -5.00 9.55 -7.74
N ALA A 55 -5.36 8.28 -7.57
CA ALA A 55 -4.72 7.16 -8.26
C ALA A 55 -4.95 7.23 -9.78
N ALA A 56 -6.19 7.53 -10.22
CA ALA A 56 -6.51 7.69 -11.64
C ALA A 56 -5.75 8.86 -12.26
N TRP A 57 -5.65 9.97 -11.54
CA TRP A 57 -4.84 11.12 -11.93
C TRP A 57 -3.37 10.72 -12.06
N ALA A 58 -2.80 10.03 -11.07
CA ALA A 58 -1.43 9.54 -11.12
C ALA A 58 -1.17 8.63 -12.33
N VAL A 59 -2.08 7.68 -12.62
CA VAL A 59 -2.01 6.82 -13.81
C VAL A 59 -2.10 7.64 -15.09
N SER A 60 -3.05 8.58 -15.20
CA SER A 60 -3.16 9.48 -16.35
C SER A 60 -1.83 10.20 -16.59
N TYR A 61 -1.23 10.77 -15.55
CA TYR A 61 0.05 11.47 -15.62
C TYR A 61 1.22 10.62 -16.08
N LEU A 62 1.26 9.38 -15.61
CA LEU A 62 2.25 8.40 -16.01
C LEU A 62 2.13 8.09 -17.50
N LEU A 63 0.90 7.91 -17.99
CA LEU A 63 0.62 7.48 -19.35
C LEU A 63 0.60 8.60 -20.39
N SER A 64 0.36 9.85 -19.98
CA SER A 64 0.28 11.02 -20.86
C SER A 64 1.42 11.13 -21.88
N PRO A 65 2.72 10.95 -21.55
CA PRO A 65 3.78 11.02 -22.56
C PRO A 65 3.72 9.92 -23.61
N LEU A 66 3.29 8.71 -23.22
CA LEU A 66 3.15 7.60 -24.16
C LEU A 66 1.99 7.88 -25.12
N VAL A 67 0.85 8.33 -24.58
CA VAL A 67 -0.32 8.72 -25.37
C VAL A 67 0.04 9.86 -26.31
N ASN A 68 0.64 10.95 -25.80
CA ASN A 68 1.03 12.11 -26.60
C ASN A 68 2.03 11.75 -27.72
N ARG A 69 2.97 10.82 -27.47
CA ARG A 69 3.90 10.35 -28.51
C ARG A 69 3.18 9.58 -29.62
N ILE A 70 2.18 8.77 -29.30
CA ILE A 70 1.40 8.05 -30.31
C ILE A 70 0.50 9.03 -31.05
N ASP A 71 -0.21 9.89 -30.33
CA ASP A 71 -1.13 10.91 -30.86
C ASP A 71 -0.43 11.88 -31.83
N GLN A 72 0.80 12.30 -31.52
CA GLN A 72 1.57 13.23 -32.35
C GLN A 72 2.29 12.55 -33.53
N ARG A 73 2.56 11.24 -33.47
CA ARG A 73 3.35 10.52 -34.48
C ARG A 73 2.51 9.62 -35.38
N THR A 74 1.22 9.49 -35.12
CA THR A 74 0.30 8.64 -35.88
C THR A 74 -0.93 9.44 -36.27
N PRO A 75 -1.66 9.05 -37.34
CA PRO A 75 -2.91 9.71 -37.72
C PRO A 75 -4.11 9.33 -36.83
N LEU A 76 -3.87 8.66 -35.69
CA LEU A 76 -4.92 8.22 -34.79
C LEU A 76 -5.52 9.41 -34.05
N ASN A 77 -6.82 9.36 -33.75
CA ASN A 77 -7.41 10.31 -32.82
C ASN A 77 -6.95 9.98 -31.38
N ARG A 78 -7.05 10.98 -30.49
CA ARG A 78 -6.59 10.84 -29.10
C ARG A 78 -7.18 9.63 -28.38
N ALA A 79 -8.45 9.31 -28.60
CA ALA A 79 -9.10 8.15 -28.00
C ALA A 79 -8.44 6.83 -28.44
N LEU A 80 -8.15 6.67 -29.73
CA LEU A 80 -7.43 5.50 -30.26
C LEU A 80 -5.99 5.44 -29.74
N SER A 81 -5.30 6.59 -29.63
CA SER A 81 -3.97 6.66 -29.02
C SER A 81 -3.98 6.14 -27.57
N VAL A 82 -4.99 6.51 -26.76
CA VAL A 82 -5.16 5.99 -25.39
C VAL A 82 -5.43 4.47 -25.40
N VAL A 83 -6.32 3.99 -26.26
CA VAL A 83 -6.63 2.55 -26.39
C VAL A 83 -5.39 1.74 -26.74
N VAL A 84 -4.58 2.20 -27.69
CA VAL A 84 -3.33 1.53 -28.07
C VAL A 84 -2.36 1.45 -26.88
N VAL A 85 -2.20 2.53 -26.11
CA VAL A 85 -1.37 2.51 -24.89
C VAL A 85 -1.92 1.52 -23.86
N TYR A 86 -3.23 1.51 -23.62
CA TYR A 86 -3.86 0.60 -22.66
C TYR A 86 -3.69 -0.86 -23.06
N ILE A 87 -3.88 -1.18 -24.35
CA ILE A 87 -3.64 -2.53 -24.88
C ILE A 87 -2.17 -2.91 -24.73
N GLY A 88 -1.24 -2.03 -25.09
CA GLY A 88 0.20 -2.29 -24.95
C GLY A 88 0.60 -2.58 -23.50
N ILE A 89 0.10 -1.78 -22.56
CA ILE A 89 0.33 -2.00 -21.12
C ILE A 89 -0.31 -3.30 -20.65
N ALA A 90 -1.54 -3.59 -21.07
CA ALA A 90 -2.20 -4.85 -20.73
C ALA A 90 -1.38 -6.06 -21.22
N PHE A 91 -0.81 -6.01 -22.43
CA PHE A 91 0.08 -7.05 -22.95
C PHE A 91 1.37 -7.17 -22.14
N VAL A 92 2.03 -6.06 -21.82
CA VAL A 92 3.26 -6.08 -21.01
C VAL A 92 2.98 -6.65 -19.63
N LEU A 93 1.94 -6.15 -18.94
CA LEU A 93 1.55 -6.64 -17.62
C LEU A 93 1.14 -8.10 -17.64
N ALA A 94 0.29 -8.51 -18.59
CA ALA A 94 -0.13 -9.90 -18.72
C ALA A 94 1.06 -10.82 -19.01
N GLY A 95 1.99 -10.40 -19.88
CA GLY A 95 3.22 -11.14 -20.16
C GLY A 95 4.12 -11.26 -18.94
N THR A 96 4.37 -10.16 -18.22
CA THR A 96 5.15 -10.16 -16.98
C THR A 96 4.51 -11.05 -15.92
N LEU A 97 3.19 -10.96 -15.71
CA LEU A 97 2.47 -11.79 -14.75
C LEU A 97 2.49 -13.27 -15.16
N ALA A 98 2.28 -13.58 -16.44
CA ALA A 98 2.31 -14.95 -16.94
C ALA A 98 3.68 -15.63 -16.75
N LEU A 99 4.77 -14.86 -16.80
CA LEU A 99 6.14 -15.37 -16.56
C LEU A 99 6.51 -15.38 -15.07
N ALA A 100 6.16 -14.33 -14.33
CA ALA A 100 6.53 -14.17 -12.94
C ALA A 100 5.67 -15.03 -12.00
N VAL A 101 4.34 -14.98 -12.14
CA VAL A 101 3.40 -15.60 -11.20
C VAL A 101 3.64 -17.11 -11.01
N PRO A 102 3.84 -17.93 -12.07
CA PRO A 102 4.13 -19.36 -11.86
C PRO A 102 5.43 -19.59 -11.06
N GLY A 103 6.46 -18.80 -11.35
CA GLY A 103 7.73 -18.84 -10.61
C GLY A 103 7.55 -18.44 -9.14
N LEU A 104 6.75 -17.41 -8.87
CA LEU A 104 6.40 -16.96 -7.52
C LEU A 104 5.60 -18.02 -6.76
N VAL A 105 4.58 -18.63 -7.39
CA VAL A 105 3.76 -19.67 -6.79
C VAL A 105 4.60 -20.91 -6.44
N ASN A 106 5.49 -21.33 -7.35
CA ASN A 106 6.41 -22.44 -7.07
C ASN A 106 7.36 -22.11 -5.92
N GLN A 107 7.90 -20.89 -5.88
CA GLN A 107 8.71 -20.39 -4.78
C GLN A 107 7.95 -20.38 -3.44
N LEU A 108 6.71 -19.90 -3.41
CA LEU A 108 5.90 -19.92 -2.19
C LEU A 108 5.55 -21.34 -1.73
N ASN A 109 5.23 -22.25 -2.66
CA ASN A 109 4.98 -23.65 -2.33
C ASN A 109 6.25 -24.33 -1.76
N ASP A 110 7.41 -24.06 -2.35
CA ASP A 110 8.69 -24.55 -1.84
C ASP A 110 8.99 -24.00 -0.44
N LEU A 111 8.62 -22.74 -0.16
CA LEU A 111 8.74 -22.17 1.18
C LEU A 111 7.89 -22.94 2.19
N ILE A 112 6.64 -23.25 1.87
CA ILE A 112 5.74 -24.01 2.76
C ILE A 112 6.29 -25.40 3.03
N VAL A 113 6.72 -26.11 1.97
CA VAL A 113 7.22 -27.49 2.07
C VAL A 113 8.56 -27.55 2.81
N ARG A 114 9.45 -26.57 2.59
CA ARG A 114 10.80 -26.56 3.18
C ARG A 114 10.93 -25.69 4.42
N ALA A 115 9.88 -24.98 4.85
CA ALA A 115 9.89 -24.16 6.07
C ALA A 115 10.38 -24.92 7.32
N PRO A 116 9.96 -26.19 7.57
CA PRO A 116 10.48 -26.95 8.70
C PRO A 116 12.00 -27.14 8.62
N GLU A 117 12.53 -27.43 7.42
CA GLU A 117 13.96 -27.63 7.21
C GLU A 117 14.77 -26.35 7.45
N TYR A 118 14.26 -25.19 7.01
CA TYR A 118 14.88 -23.90 7.29
C TYR A 118 14.85 -23.57 8.80
N GLY A 119 13.74 -23.88 9.47
CA GLY A 119 13.64 -23.75 10.92
C GLY A 119 14.66 -24.60 11.67
N ASP A 120 14.84 -25.85 11.26
CA ASP A 120 15.82 -26.77 11.86
C ASP A 120 17.27 -26.31 11.61
N ARG A 121 17.57 -25.76 10.43
CA ARG A 121 18.89 -25.19 10.12
C ARG A 121 19.18 -23.96 10.96
N ALA A 122 18.23 -23.02 11.02
CA ALA A 122 18.36 -21.82 11.86
C ALA A 122 18.55 -22.19 13.33
N ALA A 123 17.81 -23.18 13.84
CA ALA A 123 17.96 -23.67 15.20
C ALA A 123 19.38 -24.20 15.46
N ARG A 124 19.96 -24.99 14.53
CA ARG A 124 21.34 -25.48 14.67
C ARG A 124 22.39 -24.37 14.68
N GLU A 125 22.24 -23.36 13.82
CA GLU A 125 23.17 -22.21 13.79
C GLU A 125 23.10 -21.39 15.08
N VAL A 126 21.91 -21.21 15.66
CA VAL A 126 21.76 -20.55 16.96
C VAL A 126 22.41 -21.39 18.08
N VAL A 127 22.41 -22.73 18.02
CA VAL A 127 23.15 -23.61 18.96
C VAL A 127 24.65 -23.42 18.80
N ALA A 128 25.13 -23.41 17.56
CA ALA A 128 26.54 -23.18 17.28
C ALA A 128 27.00 -21.80 17.79
N LEU A 129 26.16 -20.77 17.64
CA LEU A 129 26.44 -19.44 18.16
C LEU A 129 26.45 -19.40 19.70
N GLN A 130 25.48 -20.05 20.37
CA GLN A 130 25.45 -20.16 21.83
C GLN A 130 26.75 -20.81 22.35
N GLN A 131 27.17 -21.94 21.75
CA GLN A 131 28.40 -22.63 22.15
C GLN A 131 29.65 -21.75 22.00
N ARG A 132 29.70 -20.90 20.96
CA ARG A 132 30.81 -19.95 20.76
C ARG A 132 30.80 -18.81 21.78
N LEU A 133 29.62 -18.31 22.15
CA LEU A 133 29.45 -17.26 23.16
C LEU A 133 29.76 -17.76 24.57
N GLU A 134 29.32 -18.98 24.91
CA GLU A 134 29.66 -19.64 26.17
C GLU A 134 31.17 -19.89 26.26
N GLY A 135 31.82 -20.31 25.16
CA GLY A 135 33.27 -20.42 25.07
C GLY A 135 34.02 -19.09 25.22
N ALA A 136 33.36 -17.96 24.94
CA ALA A 136 33.87 -16.60 25.15
C ALA A 136 33.52 -16.02 26.54
N GLY A 137 32.88 -16.80 27.42
CA GLY A 137 32.52 -16.40 28.78
C GLY A 137 31.22 -15.60 28.90
N VAL A 138 30.38 -15.58 27.85
CA VAL A 138 29.06 -14.94 27.86
C VAL A 138 27.99 -16.02 28.02
N PRO A 139 27.38 -16.18 29.22
CA PRO A 139 26.31 -17.15 29.41
C PRO A 139 25.03 -16.65 28.73
N VAL A 140 24.60 -17.33 27.68
CA VAL A 140 23.34 -17.05 26.98
C VAL A 140 22.51 -18.32 26.97
N ASN A 141 21.31 -18.31 27.54
CA ASN A 141 20.38 -19.43 27.47
C ASN A 141 19.32 -19.14 26.40
N VAL A 142 19.38 -19.83 25.27
CA VAL A 142 18.36 -19.74 24.23
C VAL A 142 17.60 -21.06 24.03
N THR A 143 17.66 -21.96 25.04
CA THR A 143 17.07 -23.31 25.02
C THR A 143 15.56 -23.27 24.74
N ASP A 144 14.86 -22.31 25.35
CA ASP A 144 13.41 -22.10 25.16
C ASP A 144 13.05 -21.49 23.80
N LEU A 145 13.97 -20.76 23.16
CA LEU A 145 13.77 -20.19 21.83
C LEU A 145 13.86 -21.29 20.75
N TYR A 146 14.75 -22.27 20.88
CA TYR A 146 14.89 -23.34 19.87
C TYR A 146 13.65 -24.18 19.67
N GLY A 147 12.96 -24.56 20.76
CA GLY A 147 11.77 -25.42 20.66
C GLY A 147 10.60 -24.73 19.95
N GLN A 148 10.59 -23.39 19.92
CA GLN A 148 9.49 -22.59 19.40
C GLN A 148 9.77 -21.98 18.03
N VAL A 149 11.05 -21.80 17.65
CA VAL A 149 11.44 -21.15 16.39
C VAL A 149 10.93 -21.90 15.16
N PRO A 150 11.16 -23.23 14.98
CA PRO A 150 10.66 -23.94 13.81
C PRO A 150 9.13 -23.89 13.70
N ALA A 151 8.43 -24.07 14.83
CA ALA A 151 6.97 -24.04 14.87
C ALA A 151 6.39 -22.65 14.53
N LYS A 152 6.95 -21.58 15.09
CA LYS A 152 6.55 -20.20 14.77
C LYS A 152 6.86 -19.83 13.32
N LEU A 153 7.98 -20.29 12.78
CA LEU A 153 8.36 -20.05 11.38
C LEU A 153 7.42 -20.78 10.41
N SER A 154 7.10 -22.04 10.67
CA SER A 154 6.11 -22.78 9.88
C SER A 154 4.72 -22.14 9.97
N GLN A 155 4.34 -21.63 11.15
CA GLN A 155 3.08 -20.89 11.31
C GLN A 155 3.06 -19.60 10.48
N ILE A 156 4.09 -18.74 10.61
CA ILE A 156 4.17 -17.48 9.86
C ILE A 156 4.22 -17.73 8.35
N ALA A 157 5.01 -18.72 7.90
CA ALA A 157 5.07 -19.09 6.49
C ALA A 157 3.70 -19.60 5.98
N GLY A 158 2.99 -20.39 6.79
CA GLY A 158 1.64 -20.85 6.49
C GLY A 158 0.61 -19.71 6.44
N GLU A 159 0.67 -18.75 7.36
CA GLU A 159 -0.18 -17.55 7.38
C GLU A 159 0.09 -16.67 6.16
N ILE A 160 1.35 -16.36 5.85
CA ILE A 160 1.72 -15.58 4.64
C ILE A 160 1.23 -16.28 3.37
N ALA A 161 1.38 -17.61 3.28
CA ALA A 161 0.90 -18.36 2.13
C ALA A 161 -0.63 -18.35 2.04
N ALA A 162 -1.33 -18.55 3.16
CA ALA A 162 -2.78 -18.50 3.22
C ALA A 162 -3.31 -17.12 2.86
N ASP A 163 -2.66 -16.04 3.32
CA ASP A 163 -3.00 -14.66 2.98
C ASP A 163 -2.70 -14.35 1.52
N ALA A 164 -1.58 -14.83 0.97
CA ALA A 164 -1.25 -14.66 -0.45
C ALA A 164 -2.28 -15.37 -1.36
N LEU A 165 -2.72 -16.57 -0.98
CA LEU A 165 -3.78 -17.31 -1.67
C LEU A 165 -5.16 -16.67 -1.43
N GLY A 166 -5.41 -16.16 -0.22
CA GLY A 166 -6.62 -15.45 0.17
C GLY A 166 -6.76 -14.11 -0.55
N PHE A 167 -5.66 -13.43 -0.85
CA PHE A 167 -5.63 -12.22 -1.67
C PHE A 167 -6.22 -12.47 -3.06
N VAL A 168 -5.98 -13.66 -3.64
CA VAL A 168 -6.58 -14.09 -4.91
C VAL A 168 -8.11 -14.24 -4.80
N SER A 169 -8.65 -14.50 -3.61
CA SER A 169 -10.11 -14.53 -3.36
C SER A 169 -10.71 -13.16 -3.01
N ALA A 170 -9.94 -12.26 -2.36
CA ALA A 170 -10.32 -10.87 -2.07
C ALA A 170 -10.27 -9.94 -3.31
N THR A 171 -9.93 -10.49 -4.47
CA THR A 171 -9.65 -9.78 -5.72
C THR A 171 -10.84 -8.99 -6.28
N ALA A 172 -12.09 -9.33 -5.92
CA ALA A 172 -13.25 -8.65 -6.50
C ALA A 172 -13.26 -7.14 -6.22
N ASN A 173 -13.05 -6.72 -4.98
CA ASN A 173 -13.05 -5.29 -4.63
C ASN A 173 -11.80 -4.57 -5.16
N VAL A 174 -10.63 -5.23 -5.12
CA VAL A 174 -9.39 -4.69 -5.67
C VAL A 174 -9.50 -4.49 -7.18
N LEU A 175 -10.01 -5.49 -7.92
CA LEU A 175 -10.25 -5.38 -9.35
C LEU A 175 -11.29 -4.32 -9.68
N PHE A 176 -12.35 -4.22 -8.89
CA PHE A 176 -13.36 -3.19 -9.07
C PHE A 176 -12.74 -1.80 -8.95
N ASN A 177 -12.02 -1.52 -7.86
CA ASN A 177 -11.36 -0.23 -7.64
C ASN A 177 -10.28 0.04 -8.68
N PHE A 178 -9.47 -0.96 -9.04
CA PHE A 178 -8.46 -0.84 -10.09
C PHE A 178 -9.11 -0.53 -11.45
N THR A 179 -10.22 -1.18 -11.78
CA THR A 179 -10.98 -0.92 -13.01
C THR A 179 -11.54 0.50 -13.01
N LEU A 180 -12.08 0.98 -11.87
CA LEU A 180 -12.52 2.38 -11.75
C LEU A 180 -11.37 3.37 -11.96
N VAL A 181 -10.21 3.11 -11.35
CA VAL A 181 -8.99 3.91 -11.55
C VAL A 181 -8.64 3.98 -13.03
N LEU A 182 -8.65 2.85 -13.75
CA LEU A 182 -8.37 2.82 -15.18
C LEU A 182 -9.43 3.54 -16.02
N ILE A 183 -10.72 3.40 -15.70
CA ILE A 183 -11.80 4.11 -16.40
C ILE A 183 -11.66 5.62 -16.21
N ILE A 184 -11.43 6.08 -14.98
CA ILE A 184 -11.27 7.51 -14.68
C ILE A 184 -10.00 8.05 -15.34
N ALA A 185 -8.89 7.31 -15.29
CA ALA A 185 -7.64 7.68 -15.96
C ALA A 185 -7.82 7.76 -17.48
N PHE A 186 -8.60 6.85 -18.07
CA PHE A 186 -8.95 6.87 -19.49
C PHE A 186 -9.71 8.14 -19.85
N ILE A 187 -10.75 8.49 -19.07
CA ILE A 187 -11.51 9.74 -19.26
C ILE A 187 -10.60 10.95 -19.09
N MET A 188 -9.74 10.99 -18.06
CA MET A 188 -8.79 12.07 -17.83
C MET A 188 -7.78 12.22 -18.99
N LEU A 189 -7.32 11.13 -19.57
CA LEU A 189 -6.41 11.17 -20.72
C LEU A 189 -7.08 11.77 -21.96
N ILE A 190 -8.34 11.42 -22.24
CA ILE A 190 -9.07 11.93 -23.42
C ILE A 190 -9.55 13.35 -23.21
N ASP A 191 -10.30 13.59 -22.13
CA ASP A 191 -11.08 14.80 -21.92
C ASP A 191 -10.45 15.78 -20.92
N GLY A 192 -9.36 15.40 -20.24
CA GLY A 192 -8.77 16.18 -19.14
C GLY A 192 -8.43 17.62 -19.51
N ASP A 193 -7.92 17.86 -20.72
CA ASP A 193 -7.61 19.21 -21.19
C ASP A 193 -8.88 20.03 -21.46
N GLN A 194 -9.94 19.39 -21.96
CA GLN A 194 -11.22 20.07 -22.20
C GLN A 194 -11.95 20.36 -20.88
N LEU A 195 -11.97 19.40 -19.95
CA LEU A 195 -12.53 19.56 -18.61
C LEU A 195 -11.81 20.68 -17.85
N TRP A 196 -10.48 20.72 -17.92
CA TRP A 196 -9.68 21.79 -17.30
C TRP A 196 -10.01 23.15 -17.88
N ARG A 197 -10.05 23.29 -19.22
CA ARG A 197 -10.42 24.56 -19.87
C ARG A 197 -11.81 25.05 -19.46
N ARG A 198 -12.79 24.14 -19.37
CA ARG A 198 -14.15 24.48 -18.92
C ARG A 198 -14.16 24.91 -17.44
N PHE A 199 -13.38 24.24 -16.60
CA PHE A 199 -13.26 24.58 -15.18
C PHE A 199 -12.70 25.99 -14.99
N ILE A 200 -11.57 26.31 -15.62
CA ILE A 200 -10.95 27.63 -15.47
C ILE A 200 -11.71 28.75 -16.20
N ALA A 201 -12.56 28.42 -17.19
CA ALA A 201 -13.37 29.42 -17.89
C ALA A 201 -14.34 30.18 -16.96
N ALA A 202 -14.70 29.62 -15.80
CA ALA A 202 -15.52 30.29 -14.80
C ALA A 202 -14.74 31.32 -13.95
N LEU A 203 -13.41 31.31 -13.99
CA LEU A 203 -12.55 32.16 -13.17
C LEU A 203 -12.27 33.52 -13.83
N SER A 204 -11.83 34.51 -13.03
CA SER A 204 -11.34 35.80 -13.54
C SER A 204 -10.03 35.61 -14.35
N PRO A 205 -9.67 36.54 -15.25
CA PRO A 205 -8.44 36.42 -16.06
C PRO A 205 -7.16 36.19 -15.25
N GLU A 206 -7.04 36.85 -14.09
CA GLU A 206 -5.90 36.72 -13.19
C GLU A 206 -5.83 35.31 -12.61
N LEU A 207 -6.95 34.82 -12.05
CA LEU A 207 -7.06 33.48 -11.48
C LEU A 207 -6.87 32.38 -12.53
N ARG A 208 -7.26 32.61 -13.78
CA ARG A 208 -6.98 31.66 -14.89
C ARG A 208 -5.49 31.48 -15.12
N SER A 209 -4.72 32.58 -15.09
CA SER A 209 -3.27 32.52 -15.28
C SER A 209 -2.58 31.79 -14.14
N GLU A 210 -3.00 32.05 -12.89
CA GLU A 210 -2.50 31.35 -11.71
C GLU A 210 -2.85 29.86 -11.73
N ALA A 211 -4.09 29.52 -12.09
CA ALA A 211 -4.53 28.13 -12.22
C ALA A 211 -3.70 27.37 -13.26
N GLU A 212 -3.40 27.98 -14.40
CA GLU A 212 -2.59 27.35 -15.44
C GLU A 212 -1.13 27.15 -15.00
N LEU A 213 -0.54 28.12 -14.28
CA LEU A 213 0.79 27.98 -13.68
C LEU A 213 0.82 26.86 -12.62
N LEU A 214 -0.23 26.76 -11.80
CA LEU A 214 -0.39 25.70 -10.82
C LEU A 214 -0.47 24.33 -11.51
N ARG A 215 -1.27 24.23 -12.57
CA ARG A 215 -1.39 23.01 -13.38
C ARG A 215 -0.03 22.60 -13.94
N GLN A 216 0.70 23.51 -14.60
CA GLN A 216 2.01 23.18 -15.18
C GLN A 216 3.05 22.78 -14.13
N SER A 217 2.97 23.34 -12.93
CA SER A 217 3.84 22.99 -11.81
C SER A 217 3.47 21.62 -11.25
N ALA A 218 2.18 21.33 -11.08
CA ALA A 218 1.70 20.00 -10.70
C ALA A 218 2.08 18.96 -11.77
N ASP A 219 1.92 19.30 -13.06
CA ASP A 219 2.20 18.41 -14.17
C ASP A 219 3.65 17.92 -14.14
N ARG A 220 4.59 18.83 -13.88
CA ARG A 220 6.02 18.53 -13.79
C ARG A 220 6.39 17.79 -12.51
N SER A 221 5.91 18.24 -11.35
CA SER A 221 6.27 17.65 -10.06
C SER A 221 5.72 16.24 -9.91
N PHE A 222 4.41 16.04 -10.11
CA PHE A 222 3.78 14.74 -9.94
C PHE A 222 4.13 13.77 -11.07
N GLY A 223 4.13 14.25 -12.32
CA GLY A 223 4.55 13.44 -13.46
C GLY A 223 6.00 12.97 -13.35
N GLY A 224 6.91 13.84 -12.88
CA GLY A 224 8.30 13.50 -12.60
C GLY A 224 8.43 12.51 -11.45
N PHE A 225 7.71 12.75 -10.35
CA PHE A 225 7.73 11.91 -9.16
C PHE A 225 7.26 10.47 -9.41
N ILE A 226 6.11 10.29 -10.08
CA ILE A 226 5.55 8.95 -10.35
C ILE A 226 6.49 8.15 -11.25
N ARG A 227 7.03 8.77 -12.30
CA ARG A 227 7.99 8.11 -13.21
C ARG A 227 9.29 7.80 -12.49
N GLY A 228 9.79 8.73 -11.67
CA GLY A 228 10.96 8.52 -10.83
C GLY A 228 10.78 7.33 -9.88
N SER A 229 9.62 7.23 -9.24
CA SER A 229 9.28 6.13 -8.31
C SER A 229 9.22 4.78 -9.02
N LEU A 230 8.67 4.72 -10.24
CA LEU A 230 8.66 3.48 -11.04
C LEU A 230 10.04 3.07 -11.52
N ILE A 231 10.86 4.02 -11.97
CA ILE A 231 12.25 3.76 -12.36
C ILE A 231 13.04 3.28 -11.14
N LEU A 232 12.87 3.94 -9.99
CA LEU A 232 13.53 3.58 -8.74
C LEU A 232 13.11 2.18 -8.29
N GLY A 233 11.82 1.85 -8.33
CA GLY A 233 11.33 0.50 -8.02
C GLY A 233 11.88 -0.56 -8.97
N LEU A 234 11.97 -0.27 -10.26
CA LEU A 234 12.60 -1.19 -11.22
C LEU A 234 14.09 -1.40 -10.92
N ILE A 235 14.84 -0.33 -10.69
CA ILE A 235 16.26 -0.40 -10.35
C ILE A 235 16.46 -1.20 -9.06
N TYR A 236 15.66 -0.91 -8.04
CA TYR A 236 15.77 -1.58 -6.75
C TYR A 236 15.41 -3.06 -6.87
N GLY A 237 14.32 -3.42 -7.54
CA GLY A 237 13.96 -4.82 -7.76
C GLY A 237 15.03 -5.59 -8.54
N VAL A 238 15.60 -4.99 -9.60
CA VAL A 238 16.71 -5.61 -10.36
C VAL A 238 17.96 -5.75 -9.49
N ALA A 239 18.30 -4.73 -8.70
CA ALA A 239 19.45 -4.77 -7.79
C ALA A 239 19.27 -5.85 -6.71
N THR A 240 18.09 -5.92 -6.07
CA THR A 240 17.74 -6.98 -5.12
C THR A 240 17.89 -8.35 -5.78
N LEU A 241 17.37 -8.56 -6.99
CA LEU A 241 17.52 -9.84 -7.69
C LEU A 241 19.00 -10.17 -7.96
N ALA A 242 19.77 -9.19 -8.44
CA ALA A 242 21.18 -9.33 -8.79
C ALA A 242 22.07 -9.62 -7.56
N ILE A 243 21.65 -9.19 -6.36
CA ILE A 243 22.35 -9.50 -5.10
C ILE A 243 21.93 -10.86 -4.56
N LEU A 244 20.62 -11.13 -4.49
CA LEU A 244 20.10 -12.32 -3.82
C LEU A 244 20.34 -13.61 -4.60
N VAL A 245 20.30 -13.58 -5.94
CA VAL A 245 20.50 -14.79 -6.77
C VAL A 245 21.93 -15.35 -6.65
N PRO A 246 23.01 -14.56 -6.81
CA PRO A 246 24.37 -15.08 -6.66
C PRO A 246 24.70 -15.53 -5.24
N LEU A 247 24.08 -14.90 -4.22
CA LEU A 247 24.22 -15.28 -2.82
C LEU A 247 23.41 -16.54 -2.46
N GLY A 248 22.65 -17.10 -3.40
CA GLY A 248 21.86 -18.31 -3.17
C GLY A 248 20.70 -18.11 -2.19
N VAL A 249 20.25 -16.87 -1.99
CA VAL A 249 19.16 -16.58 -1.06
C VAL A 249 17.86 -17.18 -1.59
N PRO A 250 17.13 -17.98 -0.79
CA PRO A 250 15.85 -18.53 -1.19
C PRO A 250 14.86 -17.43 -1.56
N PHE A 251 14.01 -17.71 -2.57
CA PHE A 251 12.93 -16.80 -2.98
C PHE A 251 13.38 -15.43 -3.48
N ALA A 252 14.63 -15.30 -3.94
CA ALA A 252 15.20 -14.07 -4.49
C ALA A 252 14.30 -13.37 -5.53
N GLY A 253 13.59 -14.15 -6.36
CA GLY A 253 12.64 -13.61 -7.35
C GLY A 253 11.42 -12.94 -6.71
N VAL A 254 10.80 -13.59 -5.73
CA VAL A 254 9.67 -13.02 -4.96
C VAL A 254 10.12 -11.75 -4.23
N LEU A 255 11.26 -11.84 -3.55
CA LEU A 255 11.82 -10.73 -2.77
C LEU A 255 12.16 -9.52 -3.65
N ALA A 256 12.73 -9.75 -4.84
CA ALA A 256 13.02 -8.71 -5.82
C ALA A 256 11.76 -7.99 -6.32
N VAL A 257 10.70 -8.75 -6.64
CA VAL A 257 9.42 -8.17 -7.09
C VAL A 257 8.77 -7.36 -5.97
N LEU A 258 8.70 -7.92 -4.76
CA LEU A 258 8.15 -7.23 -3.60
C LEU A 258 8.93 -5.95 -3.29
N SER A 259 10.27 -6.02 -3.34
CA SER A 259 11.16 -4.87 -3.12
C SER A 259 10.94 -3.78 -4.16
N GLY A 260 10.81 -4.13 -5.44
CA GLY A 260 10.54 -3.15 -6.49
C GLY A 260 9.15 -2.51 -6.38
N LEU A 261 8.13 -3.28 -6.00
CA LEU A 261 6.76 -2.76 -5.83
C LEU A 261 6.62 -1.86 -4.60
N THR A 262 7.23 -2.24 -3.48
CA THR A 262 7.18 -1.46 -2.23
C THR A 262 7.89 -0.12 -2.38
N MET A 263 8.91 -0.02 -3.23
CA MET A 263 9.57 1.26 -3.55
C MET A 263 8.66 2.31 -4.23
N ILE A 264 7.47 1.93 -4.69
CA ILE A 264 6.46 2.89 -5.15
C ILE A 264 5.86 3.66 -3.95
N ILE A 265 5.89 3.08 -2.74
CA ILE A 265 5.40 3.70 -1.51
C ILE A 265 6.46 4.67 -0.98
N PRO A 266 6.18 5.99 -0.97
CA PRO A 266 7.18 6.98 -0.57
C PRO A 266 7.57 6.83 0.90
N PHE A 267 8.84 7.08 1.21
CA PHE A 267 9.46 7.03 2.56
C PHE A 267 9.49 5.65 3.23
N PHE A 268 8.41 4.88 3.14
CA PHE A 268 8.28 3.57 3.78
C PHE A 268 8.73 2.42 2.89
N GLY A 269 8.77 2.61 1.57
CA GLY A 269 9.14 1.58 0.59
C GLY A 269 10.42 0.81 0.95
N PRO A 270 11.56 1.48 1.21
CA PRO A 270 12.79 0.80 1.60
C PRO A 270 12.64 -0.06 2.87
N ILE A 271 12.01 0.49 3.91
CA ILE A 271 11.84 -0.20 5.19
C ILE A 271 10.94 -1.44 5.03
N ILE A 272 9.84 -1.29 4.30
CA ILE A 272 8.91 -2.40 4.04
C ILE A 272 9.56 -3.47 3.16
N ALA A 273 10.40 -3.07 2.19
CA ALA A 273 11.14 -3.98 1.31
C ALA A 273 12.17 -4.82 2.07
N GLU A 274 12.91 -4.21 2.99
CA GLU A 274 14.02 -4.85 3.70
C GLU A 274 13.54 -5.91 4.70
N ILE A 275 12.41 -5.71 5.38
CA ILE A 275 11.88 -6.65 6.37
C ILE A 275 11.80 -8.10 5.85
N PRO A 276 11.08 -8.40 4.74
CA PRO A 276 10.99 -9.76 4.23
C PRO A 276 12.32 -10.26 3.66
N VAL A 277 13.14 -9.38 3.07
CA VAL A 277 14.46 -9.76 2.53
C VAL A 277 15.36 -10.25 3.67
N LEU A 278 15.52 -9.46 4.72
CA LEU A 278 16.36 -9.80 5.87
C LEU A 278 15.81 -11.02 6.61
N ALA A 279 14.50 -11.11 6.80
CA ALA A 279 13.89 -12.27 7.46
C ALA A 279 14.17 -13.57 6.69
N VAL A 280 13.96 -13.58 5.38
CA VAL A 280 14.21 -14.79 4.56
C VAL A 280 15.70 -15.11 4.48
N THR A 281 16.57 -14.12 4.34
CA THR A 281 18.02 -14.35 4.32
C THR A 281 18.52 -14.93 5.63
N LEU A 282 18.10 -14.38 6.78
CA LEU A 282 18.52 -14.87 8.09
C LEU A 282 18.17 -16.35 8.30
N LEU A 283 17.05 -16.80 7.75
CA LEU A 283 16.53 -18.16 7.93
C LEU A 283 17.03 -19.14 6.88
N GLY A 284 17.15 -18.68 5.63
CA GLY A 284 17.46 -19.50 4.48
C GLY A 284 18.94 -19.55 4.11
N ALA A 285 19.67 -18.48 4.39
CA ALA A 285 21.08 -18.30 4.03
C ALA A 285 21.80 -17.39 5.07
N PRO A 286 21.90 -17.84 6.34
CA PRO A 286 22.45 -17.01 7.44
C PRO A 286 23.92 -16.63 7.23
N ASP A 287 24.68 -17.43 6.49
CA ASP A 287 26.08 -17.20 6.14
C ASP A 287 26.29 -15.95 5.28
N VAL A 288 25.29 -15.63 4.43
CA VAL A 288 25.32 -14.44 3.57
C VAL A 288 24.57 -13.24 4.16
N PHE A 289 23.98 -13.37 5.36
CA PHE A 289 23.13 -12.33 5.96
C PHE A 289 23.83 -10.97 6.07
N ILE A 290 25.10 -10.95 6.52
CA ILE A 290 25.88 -9.72 6.67
C ILE A 290 26.20 -9.04 5.33
N TRP A 291 26.15 -9.77 4.22
CA TRP A 291 26.36 -9.24 2.87
C TRP A 291 25.08 -8.68 2.26
N VAL A 292 23.93 -9.12 2.76
CA VAL A 292 22.60 -8.64 2.33
C VAL A 292 22.16 -7.41 3.13
N LEU A 293 22.62 -7.29 4.39
CA LEU A 293 22.43 -6.12 5.25
C LEU A 293 23.25 -4.91 4.77
#